data_AF-A0A0J5WCQ6-F1
#
_entry.id   AF-A0A0J5WCQ6-F1
#
_cell.length_a   1.000
_cell.length_b   1.000
_cell.length_c   1.000
_cell.angle_alpha   90.00
_cell.angle_beta   90.00
_cell.angle_gamma   90.00
#
_symmetry.space_group_name_H-M   'P 1'
#
loop_
_entity.id
_entity.type
_entity.pdbx_description
1 polymer ?
#
loop_
_entity_poly.entity_id
_entity_poly.type
_entity_poly.pdbx_seq_one_letter_code
_entity_poly.pdbx_strand_id
1 'polypeptide(L)'
;MDDDRQWKFSAVLVAIVARCEPTILLTKRSSGLSEYSSHVSFPGGRPAESDGSIGATALREAFEEIRLEPGAIRVVGCLPIHKTRKRNHAIFPVIGIVPESAEWEASPAEVEAIFEFPFATLLNPALPRQYSEGERTGAWYWADQTQDIWGVTAVILKSLAGLVLDAAR
;
A
#
# COMPACT_ATOMS: atom_id res chain seq x y z
N MET A 1 -26.21 20.20 -5.81
CA MET A 1 -25.14 21.13 -5.40
C MET A 1 -23.91 20.27 -5.26
N ASP A 2 -23.11 20.21 -6.32
CA ASP A 2 -21.85 19.47 -6.31
C ASP A 2 -20.91 20.17 -5.33
N ASP A 3 -20.55 19.46 -4.26
CA ASP A 3 -19.55 19.89 -3.29
C ASP A 3 -18.20 19.85 -4.02
N ASP A 4 -17.81 21.01 -4.56
CA ASP A 4 -16.60 21.25 -5.36
C ASP A 4 -15.31 21.18 -4.52
N ARG A 5 -15.27 20.23 -3.57
CA ARG A 5 -14.10 19.99 -2.73
C ARG A 5 -13.06 19.28 -3.57
N GLN A 6 -11.93 19.95 -3.75
CA GLN A 6 -10.76 19.45 -4.45
C GLN A 6 -10.37 18.06 -3.95
N TRP A 7 -10.35 17.08 -4.87
CA TRP A 7 -9.88 15.74 -4.57
C TRP A 7 -8.38 15.76 -4.33
N LYS A 8 -7.95 15.15 -3.21
CA LYS A 8 -6.56 14.82 -2.97
C LYS A 8 -6.24 13.54 -3.73
N PHE A 9 -5.04 13.47 -4.32
CA PHE A 9 -4.55 12.30 -5.02
C PHE A 9 -3.30 11.78 -4.34
N SER A 10 -3.18 10.46 -4.26
CA SER A 10 -1.95 9.77 -3.87
C SER A 10 -1.71 8.56 -4.74
N ALA A 11 -0.46 8.23 -4.98
CA ALA A 11 -0.07 6.96 -5.59
C ALA A 11 0.70 6.14 -4.56
N VAL A 12 0.43 4.84 -4.51
CA VAL A 12 1.12 3.91 -3.62
C VAL A 12 1.68 2.75 -4.42
N LEU A 13 2.84 2.26 -4.02
CA LEU A 13 3.49 1.13 -4.65
C LEU A 13 3.14 -0.17 -3.93
N VAL A 14 2.41 -1.04 -4.61
CA VAL A 14 2.23 -2.45 -4.25
C VAL A 14 3.44 -3.21 -4.81
N ALA A 15 4.55 -3.19 -4.06
CA ALA A 15 5.80 -3.83 -4.42
C ALA A 15 5.76 -5.33 -4.07
N ILE A 16 5.68 -6.19 -5.09
CA ILE A 16 5.71 -7.64 -4.95
C ILE A 16 7.15 -8.11 -5.16
N VAL A 17 7.76 -8.68 -4.12
CA VAL A 17 9.12 -9.23 -4.19
C VAL A 17 9.05 -10.64 -4.77
N ALA A 18 9.75 -10.85 -5.88
CA ALA A 18 9.76 -12.10 -6.65
C ALA A 18 10.69 -13.15 -6.02
N ARG A 19 10.43 -13.51 -4.75
CA ARG A 19 11.07 -14.65 -4.07
C ARG A 19 10.41 -15.96 -4.47
N CYS A 20 10.99 -17.09 -4.03
CA CYS A 20 10.36 -18.42 -4.16
C CYS A 20 8.95 -18.45 -3.55
N GLU A 21 8.78 -17.82 -2.38
CA GLU A 21 7.49 -17.49 -1.80
C GLU A 21 7.31 -15.97 -1.87
N PRO A 22 6.52 -15.44 -2.83
CA PRO A 22 6.41 -14.01 -3.02
C PRO A 22 5.93 -13.30 -1.76
N THR A 23 6.33 -12.04 -1.63
CA THR A 23 5.92 -11.17 -0.52
C THR A 23 5.60 -9.77 -1.04
N ILE A 24 4.99 -8.95 -0.18
CA ILE A 24 4.61 -7.58 -0.49
C ILE A 24 5.27 -6.65 0.53
N LEU A 25 5.97 -5.62 0.07
CA LEU A 25 6.58 -4.64 0.98
C LEU A 25 5.52 -3.71 1.56
N LEU A 26 5.53 -3.59 2.89
CA LEU A 26 4.75 -2.64 3.65
C LEU A 26 5.66 -1.83 4.58
N THR A 27 5.24 -0.61 4.86
CA THR A 27 5.92 0.32 5.77
C THR A 27 5.08 0.55 7.00
N LYS A 28 5.75 0.72 8.14
CA LYS A 28 5.18 1.28 9.35
C LYS A 28 5.68 2.71 9.49
N ARG A 29 4.74 3.65 9.57
CA ARG A 29 5.07 5.08 9.62
C ARG A 29 5.63 5.50 10.97
N SER A 30 6.65 6.36 10.97
CA SER A 30 7.28 6.91 12.17
C SER A 30 6.29 7.65 13.07
N SER A 31 6.43 7.48 14.39
CA SER A 31 5.49 7.97 15.41
C SER A 31 5.51 9.49 15.60
N GLY A 32 6.53 10.19 15.08
CA GLY A 32 6.71 11.64 15.19
C GLY A 32 5.82 12.50 14.28
N LEU A 33 5.10 11.90 13.32
CA LEU A 33 4.33 12.63 12.30
C LEU A 33 2.81 12.54 12.54
N SER A 34 2.25 13.32 13.46
CA SER A 34 0.78 13.55 13.67
C SER A 34 -0.16 12.31 13.85
N GLU A 35 -1.44 12.57 14.16
CA GLU A 35 -2.58 11.69 14.57
C GLU A 35 -2.75 10.25 13.98
N TYR A 36 -1.93 9.79 13.04
CA TYR A 36 -1.98 8.43 12.48
C TYR A 36 -0.69 7.65 12.78
N SER A 37 0.00 7.98 13.88
CA SER A 37 1.23 7.30 14.30
C SER A 37 0.96 5.80 14.40
N SER A 38 1.86 4.94 13.92
CA SER A 38 1.76 3.46 13.85
C SER A 38 0.90 2.82 12.75
N HIS A 39 0.45 3.57 11.74
CA HIS A 39 -0.27 2.96 10.61
C HIS A 39 0.66 2.17 9.67
N VAL A 40 0.21 0.97 9.30
CA VAL A 40 0.78 0.19 8.21
C VAL A 40 0.26 0.69 6.87
N SER A 41 1.15 0.95 5.93
CA SER A 41 0.84 1.41 4.58
C SER A 41 1.75 0.77 3.53
N PHE A 42 1.38 0.95 2.27
CA PHE A 42 2.33 0.81 1.16
C PHE A 42 3.19 2.07 1.08
N PRO A 43 4.44 2.00 0.57
CA PRO A 43 5.20 3.19 0.23
C PRO A 43 4.41 4.06 -0.75
N GLY A 44 4.33 5.37 -0.51
CA GLY A 44 3.58 6.24 -1.39
C GLY A 44 3.09 7.54 -0.78
N GLY A 45 2.92 8.52 -1.64
CA GLY A 45 2.55 9.86 -1.25
C GLY A 45 1.79 10.59 -2.34
N ARG A 46 1.94 11.92 -2.36
CA ARG A 46 1.18 12.80 -3.27
C ARG A 46 1.97 13.04 -4.56
N PRO A 47 1.30 13.25 -5.70
CA PRO A 47 1.99 13.68 -6.90
C PRO A 47 2.76 14.98 -6.68
N ALA A 48 4.01 15.03 -7.13
CA ALA A 48 4.78 16.25 -7.28
C ALA A 48 4.61 16.82 -8.69
N GLU A 49 4.90 18.10 -8.89
CA GLU A 49 4.83 18.73 -10.23
C GLU A 49 5.79 18.09 -11.24
N SER A 50 6.88 17.49 -10.74
CA SER A 50 7.85 16.75 -11.54
C SER A 50 7.36 15.37 -11.99
N ASP A 51 6.28 14.85 -11.39
CA ASP A 51 5.82 13.49 -11.66
C ASP A 51 5.05 13.44 -12.98
N GLY A 52 5.64 12.84 -14.01
CA GLY A 52 5.00 12.70 -15.34
C GLY A 52 3.84 11.69 -15.38
N SER A 53 3.62 10.91 -14.32
CA SER A 53 2.52 9.93 -14.21
C SER A 53 2.32 9.45 -12.76
N ILE A 54 1.19 8.79 -12.48
CA ILE A 54 0.95 8.11 -11.19
C ILE A 54 1.99 7.03 -10.87
N GLY A 55 2.54 6.37 -11.90
CA GLY A 55 3.62 5.41 -11.75
C GLY A 55 4.90 6.11 -11.29
N ALA A 56 5.23 7.26 -11.90
CA ALA A 56 6.37 8.07 -11.48
C ALA A 56 6.23 8.53 -10.03
N THR A 57 5.04 8.95 -9.60
CA THR A 57 4.78 9.28 -8.17
C THR A 57 5.04 8.08 -7.27
N ALA A 58 4.48 6.90 -7.54
CA ALA A 58 4.67 5.72 -6.71
C ALA A 58 6.15 5.30 -6.62
N LEU A 59 6.89 5.39 -7.71
CA LEU A 59 8.32 5.06 -7.76
C LEU A 59 9.18 6.08 -7.00
N ARG A 60 8.91 7.38 -7.16
CA ARG A 60 9.62 8.45 -6.43
C ARG A 60 9.41 8.29 -4.92
N GLU A 61 8.16 8.13 -4.48
CA GLU A 61 7.82 7.99 -3.07
C GLU A 61 8.42 6.71 -2.47
N ALA A 62 8.41 5.59 -3.21
CA ALA A 62 9.11 4.37 -2.76
C ALA A 62 10.62 4.60 -2.60
N PHE A 63 11.24 5.37 -3.49
CA PHE A 63 12.66 5.72 -3.34
C PHE A 63 12.91 6.67 -2.15
N GLU A 64 12.02 7.63 -1.91
CA GLU A 64 12.13 8.57 -0.79
C GLU A 64 11.94 7.88 0.58
N GLU A 65 10.92 7.02 0.69
CA GLU A 65 10.53 6.35 1.94
C GLU A 65 11.41 5.14 2.27
N ILE A 66 11.72 4.31 1.26
CA ILE A 66 12.36 3.00 1.47
C ILE A 66 13.62 2.78 0.62
N ARG A 67 14.14 3.81 -0.05
CA ARG A 67 15.35 3.72 -0.90
C ARG A 67 15.30 2.62 -1.96
N LEU A 68 14.10 2.20 -2.34
CA LEU A 68 13.94 1.18 -3.38
C LEU A 68 14.18 1.82 -4.74
N GLU A 69 15.27 1.42 -5.39
CA GLU A 69 15.71 1.99 -6.67
C GLU A 69 14.62 1.85 -7.75
N PRO A 70 14.16 2.96 -8.37
CA PRO A 70 13.13 2.91 -9.41
C PRO A 70 13.48 1.98 -10.57
N GLY A 71 14.76 1.88 -10.92
CA GLY A 71 15.26 1.00 -11.98
C GLY A 71 15.18 -0.50 -11.67
N ALA A 72 15.05 -0.87 -10.39
CA ALA A 72 14.86 -2.26 -9.98
C ALA A 72 13.39 -2.70 -10.08
N ILE A 73 12.45 -1.76 -10.19
CA ILE A 73 11.02 -2.05 -10.16
C ILE A 73 10.46 -2.15 -11.57
N ARG A 74 9.89 -3.30 -11.92
CA ARG A 74 9.11 -3.45 -13.14
C ARG A 74 7.63 -3.19 -12.85
N VAL A 75 7.13 -2.01 -13.22
CA VAL A 75 5.70 -1.70 -13.13
C VAL A 75 4.91 -2.56 -14.09
N VAL A 76 3.86 -3.24 -13.60
CA VAL A 76 3.05 -4.19 -14.39
C VAL A 76 1.60 -3.76 -14.56
N GLY A 77 1.14 -2.77 -13.80
CA GLY A 77 -0.22 -2.28 -13.90
C GLY A 77 -0.66 -1.49 -12.68
N CYS A 78 -1.96 -1.25 -12.58
CA CYS A 78 -2.59 -0.58 -11.44
C CYS A 78 -3.82 -1.37 -10.99
N LEU A 79 -4.08 -1.39 -9.69
CA LEU A 79 -5.35 -1.86 -9.13
C LEU A 79 -6.44 -0.78 -9.32
N PRO A 80 -7.74 -1.14 -9.19
CA PRO A 80 -8.81 -0.17 -9.14
C PRO A 80 -8.55 0.94 -8.11
N ILE A 81 -8.82 2.18 -8.50
CA ILE A 81 -8.61 3.37 -7.66
C ILE A 81 -9.47 3.26 -6.39
N HIS A 82 -8.85 3.40 -5.23
CA HIS A 82 -9.57 3.47 -3.97
C HIS A 82 -9.98 4.92 -3.68
N LYS A 83 -11.29 5.21 -3.67
CA LYS A 83 -11.83 6.55 -3.40
C LYS A 83 -12.54 6.58 -2.04
N THR A 84 -12.15 7.51 -1.17
CA THR A 84 -12.85 7.77 0.09
C THR A 84 -13.49 9.16 0.07
N ARG A 85 -14.83 9.18 0.12
CA ARG A 85 -15.61 10.44 0.18
C ARG A 85 -15.44 11.18 1.51
N LYS A 86 -15.16 10.47 2.62
CA LYS A 86 -14.98 11.09 3.94
C LYS A 86 -13.82 12.10 3.95
N ARG A 87 -12.81 11.92 3.09
CA ARG A 87 -11.63 12.80 2.98
C ARG A 87 -11.42 13.38 1.59
N ASN A 88 -12.32 13.13 0.64
CA ASN A 88 -12.14 13.43 -0.79
C ASN A 88 -10.76 13.03 -1.28
N HIS A 89 -10.38 11.76 -1.04
CA HIS A 89 -9.05 11.25 -1.35
C HIS A 89 -9.17 10.05 -2.29
N ALA A 90 -8.46 10.10 -3.41
CA ALA A 90 -8.33 9.02 -4.37
C ALA A 90 -6.88 8.49 -4.36
N ILE A 91 -6.76 7.18 -4.15
CA ILE A 91 -5.48 6.49 -4.00
C ILE A 91 -5.33 5.53 -5.18
N PHE A 92 -4.22 5.66 -5.90
CA PHE A 92 -3.85 4.86 -7.06
C PHE A 92 -2.83 3.80 -6.66
N PRO A 93 -3.23 2.52 -6.54
CA PRO A 93 -2.29 1.46 -6.20
C PRO A 93 -1.60 0.96 -7.47
N VAL A 94 -0.32 1.25 -7.60
CA VAL A 94 0.54 0.83 -8.71
C VAL A 94 1.21 -0.48 -8.34
N ILE A 95 1.15 -1.49 -9.21
CA ILE A 95 1.76 -2.80 -8.96
C ILE A 95 3.16 -2.82 -9.60
N GLY A 96 4.17 -3.12 -8.78
CA GLY A 96 5.56 -3.28 -9.22
C GLY A 96 6.10 -4.64 -8.83
N ILE A 97 6.83 -5.29 -9.75
CA ILE A 97 7.59 -6.51 -9.45
C ILE A 97 9.02 -6.11 -9.12
N VAL A 98 9.50 -6.57 -7.97
CA VAL A 98 10.81 -6.28 -7.41
C VAL A 98 11.63 -7.58 -7.40
N PRO A 99 12.87 -7.60 -7.93
CA PRO A 99 13.70 -8.80 -7.85
C PRO A 99 14.08 -9.09 -6.39
N GLU A 100 14.27 -10.38 -6.06
CA GLU A 100 14.70 -10.81 -4.73
C GLU A 100 16.06 -10.20 -4.30
N SER A 101 16.92 -9.85 -5.26
CA SER A 101 18.21 -9.22 -5.00
C SER A 101 18.13 -7.70 -4.80
N ALA A 102 16.94 -7.09 -4.86
CA ALA A 102 16.80 -5.67 -4.60
C ALA A 102 17.09 -5.37 -3.12
N GLU A 103 17.67 -4.20 -2.88
CA GLU A 103 17.90 -3.67 -1.55
C GLU A 103 16.95 -2.50 -1.29
N TRP A 104 16.61 -2.30 -0.01
CA TRP A 104 15.80 -1.19 0.46
C TRP A 104 16.20 -0.85 1.89
N GLU A 105 16.05 0.42 2.25
CA GLU A 105 16.39 0.97 3.55
C GLU A 105 15.35 2.01 3.97
N ALA A 106 14.85 1.90 5.20
CA ALA A 106 13.88 2.84 5.72
C ALA A 106 14.50 4.23 5.84
N SER A 107 13.84 5.26 5.31
CA SER A 107 14.13 6.65 5.64
C SER A 107 13.57 6.95 7.04
N PRO A 108 14.42 7.09 8.09
CA PRO A 108 13.94 7.11 9.48
C PRO A 108 13.07 8.34 9.81
N ALA A 109 13.15 9.39 8.98
CA ALA A 109 12.30 10.56 9.09
C ALA A 109 10.82 10.24 8.86
N GLU A 110 10.51 9.23 8.07
CA GLU A 110 9.15 8.92 7.61
C GLU A 110 8.71 7.49 7.93
N VAL A 111 9.65 6.53 7.85
CA VAL A 111 9.41 5.09 8.02
C VAL A 111 10.13 4.57 9.26
N GLU A 112 9.36 4.02 10.19
CA GLU A 112 9.86 3.33 11.39
C GLU A 112 10.41 1.96 11.04
N ALA A 113 9.70 1.22 10.18
CA ALA A 113 10.05 -0.14 9.81
C ALA A 113 9.53 -0.48 8.41
N ILE A 114 10.27 -1.33 7.72
CA ILE A 114 9.84 -2.00 6.49
C ILE A 114 9.70 -3.48 6.83
N PHE A 115 8.63 -4.11 6.35
CA PHE A 115 8.44 -5.54 6.54
C PHE A 115 7.72 -6.17 5.34
N GLU A 116 7.92 -7.47 5.20
CA GLU A 116 7.35 -8.27 4.13
C GLU A 116 6.04 -8.93 4.59
N PHE A 117 4.97 -8.70 3.84
CA PHE A 117 3.68 -9.35 4.00
C PHE A 117 3.59 -10.56 3.06
N PRO A 118 3.49 -11.80 3.56
CA PRO A 118 3.55 -12.99 2.72
C PRO A 118 2.38 -13.09 1.74
N PHE A 119 2.66 -13.47 0.49
CA PHE A 119 1.61 -13.63 -0.52
C PHE A 119 0.69 -14.82 -0.21
N ALA A 120 1.18 -15.85 0.47
CA ALA A 120 0.33 -16.93 0.99
C ALA A 120 -0.72 -16.41 1.99
N THR A 121 -0.34 -15.46 2.85
CA THR A 121 -1.23 -14.79 3.80
C THR A 121 -2.27 -13.93 3.08
N LEU A 122 -1.88 -13.27 1.98
CA LEU A 122 -2.80 -12.53 1.11
C LEU A 122 -3.91 -13.43 0.54
N LEU A 123 -3.54 -14.63 0.11
CA LEU A 123 -4.44 -15.55 -0.60
C LEU A 123 -5.31 -16.40 0.35
N ASN A 124 -5.09 -16.35 1.66
CA ASN A 124 -5.92 -17.06 2.62
C ASN A 124 -7.25 -16.32 2.87
N PRO A 125 -8.40 -16.86 2.44
CA PRO A 125 -9.68 -16.16 2.53
C PRO A 125 -10.23 -16.02 3.96
N ALA A 126 -9.65 -16.72 4.95
CA ALA A 126 -10.09 -16.66 6.36
C ALA A 126 -9.46 -15.51 7.17
N LEU A 127 -8.43 -14.87 6.63
CA LEU A 127 -7.67 -13.81 7.29
C LEU A 127 -8.22 -12.39 7.09
N PRO A 128 -8.74 -11.98 5.92
CA PRO A 128 -9.40 -10.68 5.82
C PRO A 128 -10.73 -10.70 6.59
N ARG A 129 -10.84 -9.85 7.61
CA ARG A 129 -12.03 -9.74 8.48
C ARG A 129 -12.44 -8.28 8.63
N GLN A 130 -13.63 -8.05 9.18
CA GLN A 130 -14.10 -6.72 9.55
C GLN A 130 -14.19 -6.59 11.07
N TYR A 131 -13.86 -5.42 11.61
CA TYR A 131 -14.09 -5.17 13.03
C TYR A 131 -15.61 -5.20 13.31
N SER A 132 -16.01 -5.91 14.35
CA SER A 132 -17.41 -6.04 14.74
C SER A 132 -17.88 -4.92 15.67
N GLU A 133 -16.96 -4.29 16.41
CA GLU A 133 -17.28 -3.31 17.44
C GLU A 133 -16.22 -2.18 17.51
N GLY A 134 -16.59 -1.06 18.15
CA GLY A 134 -15.74 0.11 18.36
C GLY A 134 -15.67 1.09 17.18
N GLU A 135 -14.78 2.08 17.26
CA GLU A 135 -14.63 3.17 16.28
C GLU A 135 -14.27 2.69 14.86
N ARG A 136 -13.75 1.47 14.73
CA ARG A 136 -13.35 0.86 13.44
C ARG A 136 -14.39 -0.12 12.90
N THR A 137 -15.57 -0.21 13.49
CA THR A 137 -16.63 -1.15 13.08
C THR A 137 -16.87 -1.11 11.57
N GLY A 138 -16.87 -2.27 10.93
CA GLY A 138 -17.04 -2.44 9.49
C GLY A 138 -15.78 -2.17 8.65
N ALA A 139 -14.70 -1.62 9.21
CA ALA A 139 -13.43 -1.50 8.50
C ALA A 139 -12.76 -2.88 8.36
N TRP A 140 -12.15 -3.11 7.20
CA TRP A 140 -11.37 -4.32 6.93
C TRP A 140 -10.03 -4.30 7.63
N TYR A 141 -9.58 -5.46 8.09
CA TYR A 141 -8.24 -5.71 8.59
C TYR A 141 -7.77 -7.13 8.23
N TRP A 142 -6.47 -7.36 8.27
CA TRP A 142 -5.88 -8.70 8.14
C TRP A 142 -5.64 -9.28 9.53
N ALA A 143 -6.30 -10.39 9.85
CA ALA A 143 -6.17 -11.07 11.13
C ALA A 143 -4.83 -11.82 11.26
N ASP A 144 -4.46 -12.14 12.50
CA ASP A 144 -3.29 -12.96 12.85
C ASP A 144 -1.96 -12.38 12.34
N GLN A 145 -1.88 -11.05 12.27
CA GLN A 145 -0.68 -10.32 11.89
C GLN A 145 -0.01 -9.68 13.11
N THR A 146 1.32 -9.58 13.08
CA THR A 146 2.09 -8.87 14.11
C THR A 146 1.87 -7.37 14.08
N GLN A 147 1.69 -6.81 12.88
CA GLN A 147 1.39 -5.40 12.67
C GLN A 147 -0.11 -5.23 12.40
N ASP A 148 -0.67 -4.09 12.82
CA ASP A 148 -2.09 -3.77 12.63
C ASP A 148 -2.35 -3.29 11.19
N ILE A 149 -2.69 -4.23 10.30
CA ILE A 149 -2.96 -3.98 8.88
C ILE A 149 -4.47 -3.80 8.69
N TRP A 150 -4.95 -2.54 8.59
CA TRP A 150 -6.38 -2.24 8.50
C TRP A 150 -6.69 -1.06 7.56
N GLY A 151 -7.97 -0.80 7.35
CA GLY A 151 -8.46 0.35 6.61
C GLY A 151 -8.11 0.28 5.12
N VAL A 152 -7.57 1.37 4.57
CA VAL A 152 -7.25 1.48 3.13
C VAL A 152 -6.25 0.41 2.70
N THR A 153 -5.21 0.17 3.51
CA THR A 153 -4.18 -0.83 3.21
C THR A 153 -4.80 -2.22 3.05
N ALA A 154 -5.65 -2.63 4.00
CA ALA A 154 -6.39 -3.89 3.91
C ALA A 154 -7.34 -3.93 2.70
N VAL A 155 -8.00 -2.82 2.35
CA VAL A 155 -8.87 -2.79 1.15
C VAL A 155 -8.06 -2.99 -0.14
N ILE A 156 -6.89 -2.37 -0.26
CA ILE A 156 -6.00 -2.53 -1.43
C ILE A 156 -5.47 -3.97 -1.50
N LEU A 157 -5.04 -4.55 -0.39
CA LEU A 157 -4.64 -5.96 -0.32
C LEU A 157 -5.80 -6.88 -0.75
N LYS A 158 -7.03 -6.63 -0.29
CA LYS A 158 -8.21 -7.41 -0.73
C LYS A 158 -8.47 -7.29 -2.23
N SER A 159 -8.26 -6.12 -2.80
CA SER A 159 -8.35 -5.88 -4.25
C SER A 159 -7.32 -6.71 -5.03
N LEU A 160 -6.07 -6.73 -4.57
CA LEU A 160 -5.02 -7.56 -5.14
C LEU A 160 -5.35 -9.06 -5.03
N ALA A 161 -5.79 -9.51 -3.84
CA ALA A 161 -6.17 -10.90 -3.62
C ALA A 161 -7.27 -11.35 -4.59
N GLY A 162 -8.32 -10.53 -4.77
CA GLY A 162 -9.38 -10.79 -5.73
C GLY A 162 -8.86 -10.92 -7.16
N LEU A 163 -8.02 -9.97 -7.61
CA LEU A 163 -7.43 -10.00 -8.96
C LEU A 163 -6.64 -11.29 -9.22
N VAL A 164 -5.83 -11.73 -8.25
CA VAL A 164 -5.02 -12.94 -8.39
C VAL A 164 -5.89 -14.19 -8.42
N LEU A 165 -6.88 -14.29 -7.53
CA LEU A 165 -7.78 -15.44 -7.46
C LEU A 165 -8.67 -15.55 -8.70
N ASP A 166 -9.02 -14.44 -9.33
CA ASP A 166 -9.77 -14.43 -10.59
C ASP A 166 -8.89 -14.85 -11.77
N ALA A 167 -7.61 -14.45 -11.80
CA ALA A 167 -6.66 -14.85 -12.84
C ALA A 167 -6.22 -16.32 -12.77
N ALA A 168 -6.38 -16.97 -11.61
CA ALA A 168 -6.07 -18.38 -11.39
C ALA A 168 -7.22 -19.34 -11.77
N ARG A 169 -8.35 -18.81 -12.26
CA ARG A 169 -9.50 -19.57 -12.75
C ARG A 169 -9.45 -19.71 -14.26
#